data_AF-A0A9P0API8-F1
#
_entry.id   AF-A0A9P0API8-F1
#
_cell.length_a   1.000
_cell.length_b   1.000
_cell.length_c   1.000
_cell.angle_alpha   90.00
_cell.angle_beta   90.00
_cell.angle_gamma   90.00
#
_symmetry.space_group_name_H-M   'P 1'
#
loop_
_entity.id
_entity.type
_entity.pdbx_description
1 polymer ?
#
loop_
_entity_poly.entity_id
_entity_poly.type
_entity_poly.pdbx_seq_one_letter_code
_entity_poly.pdbx_strand_id
1 'polypeptide(L)'
;MISSLGCSILLVLSSIVASPTTPPQGKSFDELLDSLIAAETNRQTVLKKTLEVATERKSNVTLKFLEVMVEADEAFVNIRRFFDAGRIFFDFKKGKSDLKEVEAFMKTELLRKENFLNDQMLKLAETHKAAEAQMHQDLPQDTLSLVQPIIVALKESEELIAPLGKQFQINLEATKIESPT
;
A
#
# COMPACT_ATOMS: atom_id res chain seq x y z
N MET A 1 -15.64 -14.69 10.93
CA MET A 1 -15.75 -13.62 9.91
C MET A 1 -14.35 -13.25 9.47
N ILE A 2 -13.86 -13.82 8.36
CA ILE A 2 -12.48 -13.56 7.85
C ILE A 2 -12.51 -13.07 6.38
N SER A 3 -13.65 -13.16 5.68
CA SER A 3 -13.81 -12.76 4.27
C SER A 3 -13.85 -11.24 3.99
N SER A 4 -13.22 -10.38 4.81
CA SER A 4 -13.31 -8.92 4.63
C SER A 4 -12.10 -8.29 3.94
N LEU A 5 -11.05 -9.04 3.63
CA LEU A 5 -9.79 -8.46 3.16
C LEU A 5 -9.80 -8.26 1.63
N GLY A 6 -10.20 -9.28 0.87
CA GLY A 6 -10.27 -9.19 -0.60
C GLY A 6 -11.29 -8.17 -1.14
N CYS A 7 -12.41 -7.92 -0.45
CA CYS A 7 -13.41 -6.94 -0.89
C CYS A 7 -12.91 -5.49 -0.81
N SER A 8 -12.02 -5.19 0.13
CA SER A 8 -11.56 -3.82 0.39
C SER A 8 -10.70 -3.28 -0.76
N ILE A 9 -9.81 -4.10 -1.33
CA ILE A 9 -8.91 -3.69 -2.44
C ILE A 9 -9.69 -3.40 -3.73
N LEU A 10 -10.67 -4.25 -4.07
CA LEU A 10 -11.52 -4.03 -5.25
C LEU A 10 -12.38 -2.77 -5.10
N LEU A 11 -12.85 -2.49 -3.88
CA LEU A 11 -13.54 -1.24 -3.57
C LEU A 11 -12.58 -0.04 -3.68
N VAL A 12 -11.33 -0.16 -3.21
CA VAL A 12 -10.30 0.87 -3.38
C VAL A 12 -10.05 1.16 -4.87
N LEU A 13 -9.84 0.14 -5.70
CA LEU A 13 -9.67 0.26 -7.16
C LEU A 13 -10.86 1.00 -7.79
N SER A 14 -12.10 0.63 -7.45
CA SER A 14 -13.30 1.30 -7.96
C SER A 14 -13.43 2.75 -7.49
N SER A 15 -12.98 3.06 -6.27
CA SER A 15 -13.06 4.40 -5.67
C SER A 15 -12.01 5.38 -6.20
N ILE A 16 -10.84 4.88 -6.63
CA ILE A 16 -9.81 5.68 -7.31
C ILE A 16 -10.27 6.03 -8.73
N VAL A 17 -11.09 5.18 -9.37
CA VAL A 17 -11.60 5.39 -10.73
C VAL A 17 -12.82 6.33 -10.75
N ALA A 18 -13.60 6.39 -9.67
CA ALA A 18 -14.77 7.28 -9.59
C ALA A 18 -14.35 8.74 -9.34
N SER A 19 -14.79 9.66 -10.22
CA SER A 19 -14.54 11.11 -10.15
C SER A 19 -14.79 11.71 -8.74
N PRO A 20 -14.00 12.71 -8.32
CA PRO A 20 -14.07 13.21 -6.96
C PRO A 20 -15.31 14.07 -6.74
N THR A 21 -16.31 13.53 -6.05
CA THR A 21 -17.31 14.36 -5.36
C THR A 21 -16.71 14.76 -4.01
N THR A 22 -16.44 16.07 -3.91
CA THR A 22 -16.02 16.83 -2.71
C THR A 22 -14.65 16.47 -2.10
N PRO A 23 -13.79 17.46 -1.79
CA PRO A 23 -12.59 17.22 -1.00
C PRO A 23 -13.01 16.64 0.36
N PRO A 24 -12.44 15.52 0.82
CA PRO A 24 -12.65 15.13 2.19
C PRO A 24 -12.08 16.25 3.08
N GLN A 25 -12.90 16.85 3.94
CA GLN A 25 -12.39 17.55 5.11
C GLN A 25 -11.68 16.49 5.97
N GLY A 26 -10.37 16.34 5.82
CA GLY A 26 -9.62 15.35 6.57
C GLY A 26 -8.30 15.00 5.89
N LYS A 27 -7.21 15.22 6.63
CA LYS A 27 -5.78 14.91 6.33
C LYS A 27 -5.26 15.34 4.95
N SER A 28 -4.16 16.08 4.97
CA SER A 28 -3.36 16.39 3.78
C SER A 28 -2.74 15.14 3.15
N PHE A 29 -2.27 15.27 1.91
CA PHE A 29 -1.56 14.19 1.22
C PHE A 29 -0.35 13.70 2.03
N ASP A 30 0.42 14.62 2.60
CA ASP A 30 1.61 14.30 3.37
C ASP A 30 1.25 13.55 4.65
N GLU A 31 0.20 13.97 5.38
CA GLU A 31 -0.27 13.26 6.57
C GLU A 31 -0.77 11.84 6.26
N LEU A 32 -1.41 11.64 5.10
CA LEU A 32 -1.85 10.32 4.65
C LEU A 32 -0.67 9.44 4.24
N LEU A 33 0.32 10.00 3.55
CA LEU A 33 1.54 9.30 3.15
C LEU A 33 2.39 8.92 4.37
N ASP A 34 2.55 9.83 5.34
CA ASP A 34 3.26 9.57 6.59
C ASP A 34 2.54 8.49 7.42
N SER A 35 1.21 8.46 7.40
CA SER A 35 0.43 7.37 8.02
C SER A 35 0.73 6.02 7.36
N LEU A 36 0.85 5.97 6.04
CA LEU A 36 1.21 4.75 5.30
C LEU A 36 2.65 4.30 5.60
N ILE A 37 3.59 5.24 5.74
CA ILE A 37 4.99 4.95 6.12
C ILE A 37 5.07 4.38 7.55
N ALA A 38 4.29 4.93 8.49
CA ALA A 38 4.20 4.39 9.84
C ALA A 38 3.61 2.97 9.85
N ALA A 39 2.56 2.73 9.04
CA ALA A 39 1.98 1.41 8.87
C ALA A 39 2.97 0.41 8.23
N GLU A 40 3.75 0.83 7.23
CA GLU A 40 4.84 0.03 6.63
C GLU A 40 5.84 -0.41 7.70
N THR A 41 6.28 0.51 8.56
CA THR A 41 7.23 0.22 9.65
C THR A 41 6.67 -0.80 10.65
N ASN A 42 5.41 -0.62 11.06
CA ASN A 42 4.73 -1.56 11.96
C ASN A 42 4.64 -2.95 11.29
N ARG A 43 4.15 -3.00 10.05
CA ARG A 43 3.93 -4.23 9.30
C ARG A 43 5.22 -5.02 9.07
N GLN A 44 6.32 -4.34 8.70
CA GLN A 44 7.65 -4.97 8.57
C GLN A 44 8.18 -5.48 9.91
N THR A 45 7.96 -4.73 11.00
CA THR A 45 8.37 -5.14 12.35
C THR A 45 7.64 -6.41 12.79
N VAL A 46 6.33 -6.46 12.59
CA VAL A 46 5.51 -7.62 12.92
C VAL A 46 5.90 -8.82 12.05
N LEU A 47 6.02 -8.64 10.74
CA LEU A 47 6.42 -9.70 9.80
C LEU A 47 7.77 -10.31 10.19
N LYS A 48 8.77 -9.48 10.50
CA LYS A 48 10.09 -9.94 10.94
C LYS A 48 10.01 -10.77 12.22
N LYS A 49 9.31 -10.29 13.25
CA LYS A 49 9.16 -11.03 14.53
C LYS A 49 8.47 -12.37 14.32
N THR A 50 7.44 -12.41 13.49
CA THR A 50 6.72 -13.66 13.22
C THR A 50 7.56 -14.65 12.41
N LEU A 51 8.37 -14.16 11.46
CA LEU A 51 9.34 -14.99 10.73
C LEU A 51 10.39 -15.60 11.67
N GLU A 52 10.93 -14.81 12.60
CA GLU A 52 11.87 -15.29 13.62
C GLU A 52 11.26 -16.43 14.45
N VAL A 53 10.05 -16.21 15.00
CA VAL A 53 9.34 -17.22 15.79
C VAL A 53 9.00 -18.47 14.97
N ALA A 54 8.55 -18.30 13.72
CA ALA A 54 8.23 -19.42 12.84
C ALA A 54 9.47 -20.27 12.51
N THR A 55 10.61 -19.60 12.33
CA THR A 55 11.91 -20.25 12.07
C THR A 55 12.40 -21.03 13.29
N GLU A 56 12.34 -20.43 14.49
CA GLU A 56 12.69 -21.08 15.75
C GLU A 56 11.85 -22.34 15.99
N ARG A 57 10.55 -22.24 15.69
CA ARG A 57 9.59 -23.36 15.81
C ARG A 57 9.70 -24.37 14.67
N LYS A 58 10.53 -24.14 13.66
CA LYS A 58 10.65 -24.96 12.44
C LYS A 58 9.28 -25.26 11.80
N SER A 59 8.39 -24.27 11.81
CA SER A 59 7.01 -24.45 11.35
C SER A 59 6.92 -24.20 9.85
N ASN A 60 7.11 -25.24 9.04
CA ASN A 60 7.06 -25.15 7.57
C ASN A 60 5.74 -24.57 7.04
N VAL A 61 4.61 -24.91 7.68
CA VAL A 61 3.29 -24.38 7.31
C VAL A 61 3.22 -22.88 7.54
N THR A 62 3.69 -22.41 8.70
CA THR A 62 3.73 -20.97 9.01
C THR A 62 4.69 -20.25 8.07
N LEU A 63 5.88 -20.80 7.82
CA LEU A 63 6.85 -20.19 6.91
C LEU A 63 6.30 -20.01 5.49
N LYS A 64 5.59 -21.01 4.96
CA LYS A 64 4.93 -20.91 3.64
C LYS A 64 3.82 -19.85 3.62
N PHE A 65 3.07 -19.71 4.71
CA PHE A 65 2.10 -18.62 4.83
C PHE A 65 2.81 -17.25 4.82
N LEU A 66 3.93 -17.14 5.54
CA LEU A 66 4.70 -15.89 5.62
C LEU A 66 5.35 -15.49 4.29
N GLU A 67 5.66 -16.43 3.40
CA GLU A 67 6.11 -16.11 2.03
C GLU A 67 5.07 -15.26 1.28
N VAL A 68 3.78 -15.61 1.38
CA VAL A 68 2.68 -14.81 0.79
C VAL A 68 2.60 -13.42 1.44
N MET A 69 2.84 -13.34 2.76
CA MET A 69 2.84 -12.07 3.49
C MET A 69 4.01 -11.17 3.10
N VAL A 70 5.19 -11.74 2.76
CA VAL A 70 6.34 -11.01 2.22
C VAL A 70 6.03 -10.45 0.84
N GLU A 71 5.38 -11.22 -0.03
CA GLU A 71 4.95 -10.72 -1.34
C GLU A 71 3.94 -9.56 -1.22
N ALA A 72 3.03 -9.64 -0.25
CA ALA A 72 2.10 -8.56 0.06
C ALA A 72 2.84 -7.30 0.57
N ASP A 73 3.81 -7.46 1.49
CA ASP A 73 4.66 -6.36 1.96
C ASP A 73 5.35 -5.64 0.81
N GLU A 74 5.94 -6.40 -0.11
CA GLU A 74 6.64 -5.85 -1.25
C GLU A 74 5.72 -5.01 -2.15
N ALA A 75 4.49 -5.45 -2.36
CA ALA A 75 3.48 -4.68 -3.10
C ALA A 75 3.10 -3.39 -2.37
N PHE A 76 2.89 -3.43 -1.05
CA PHE A 76 2.65 -2.22 -0.24
C PHE A 76 3.81 -1.22 -0.31
N VAL A 77 5.05 -1.69 -0.20
CA VAL A 77 6.26 -0.88 -0.32
C VAL A 77 6.29 -0.17 -1.68
N ASN A 78 5.96 -0.89 -2.76
CA ASN A 78 5.93 -0.31 -4.10
C ASN A 78 4.79 0.70 -4.30
N ILE A 79 3.62 0.45 -3.72
CA ILE A 79 2.50 1.42 -3.69
C ILE A 79 2.94 2.69 -2.96
N ARG A 80 3.58 2.57 -1.80
CA ARG A 80 4.10 3.71 -1.04
C ARG A 80 5.18 4.46 -1.83
N ARG A 81 6.09 3.77 -2.53
CA ARG A 81 7.08 4.39 -3.44
C ARG A 81 6.44 5.19 -4.57
N PHE A 82 5.32 4.72 -5.12
CA PHE A 82 4.56 5.48 -6.11
C PHE A 82 4.03 6.79 -5.52
N PHE A 83 3.46 6.75 -4.32
CA PHE A 83 2.97 7.96 -3.65
C PHE A 83 4.10 8.92 -3.21
N ASP A 84 5.26 8.40 -2.80
CA ASP A 84 6.46 9.21 -2.56
C ASP A 84 6.90 9.96 -3.83
N ALA A 85 6.92 9.28 -4.98
CA ALA A 85 7.16 9.93 -6.27
C ALA A 85 6.12 11.01 -6.55
N GLY A 86 4.86 10.79 -6.15
CA GLY A 86 3.79 11.78 -6.13
C GLY A 86 4.13 13.04 -5.35
N ARG A 87 4.57 12.89 -4.08
CA ARG A 87 4.98 14.02 -3.23
C ARG A 87 6.04 14.87 -3.92
N ILE A 88 7.09 14.21 -4.42
CA ILE A 88 8.20 14.88 -5.12
C ILE A 88 7.69 15.65 -6.35
N PHE A 89 6.80 15.04 -7.14
CA PHE A 89 6.20 15.70 -8.29
C PHE A 89 5.38 16.93 -7.90
N PHE A 90 4.52 16.81 -6.88
CA PHE A 90 3.68 17.92 -6.43
C PHE A 90 4.50 19.06 -5.83
N ASP A 91 5.51 18.76 -5.02
CA ASP A 91 6.39 19.77 -4.43
C ASP A 91 7.21 20.48 -5.50
N PHE A 92 7.73 19.74 -6.48
CA PHE A 92 8.44 20.32 -7.62
C PHE A 92 7.54 21.27 -8.44
N LYS A 93 6.31 20.84 -8.77
CA LYS A 93 5.36 21.68 -9.53
C LYS A 93 4.93 22.93 -8.79
N LYS A 94 4.86 22.88 -7.45
CA LYS A 94 4.52 24.03 -6.60
C LYS A 94 5.71 24.93 -6.27
N GLY A 95 6.90 24.67 -6.83
CA GLY A 95 8.11 25.43 -6.54
C GLY A 95 8.61 25.29 -5.09
N LYS A 96 8.21 24.22 -4.39
CA LYS A 96 8.62 23.93 -3.01
C LYS A 96 9.89 23.08 -2.91
N SER A 97 10.44 22.67 -4.06
CA SER A 97 11.57 21.76 -4.14
C SER A 97 12.76 22.44 -4.82
N ASP A 98 13.95 22.31 -4.23
CA ASP A 98 15.22 22.78 -4.81
C ASP A 98 15.82 21.80 -5.83
N LEU A 99 15.10 20.72 -6.15
CA LEU A 99 15.55 19.71 -7.12
C LEU A 99 15.72 20.34 -8.50
N LYS A 100 16.78 19.93 -9.20
CA LYS A 100 16.92 20.24 -10.64
C LYS A 100 15.91 19.43 -11.43
N GLU A 101 15.51 19.95 -12.60
CA GLU A 101 14.52 19.29 -13.47
C GLU A 101 14.86 17.82 -13.79
N VAL A 102 16.12 17.54 -14.12
CA VAL A 102 16.60 16.17 -14.39
C VAL A 102 16.47 15.26 -13.15
N GLU A 103 16.75 15.80 -11.97
CA GLU A 103 16.66 15.05 -10.72
C GLU A 103 15.21 14.78 -10.33
N ALA A 104 14.34 15.78 -10.45
CA ALA A 104 12.89 15.63 -10.26
C ALA A 104 12.30 14.64 -11.28
N PHE A 105 12.75 14.67 -12.53
CA PHE A 105 12.35 13.70 -13.54
C PHE A 105 12.73 12.28 -13.09
N MET A 106 13.98 12.02 -12.75
CA MET A 106 14.43 10.69 -12.31
C MET A 106 13.66 10.17 -11.09
N LYS A 107 13.50 11.02 -10.06
CA LYS A 107 12.79 10.64 -8.82
C LYS A 107 11.29 10.39 -9.01
N THR A 108 10.70 10.86 -10.11
CA THR A 108 9.27 10.71 -10.42
C THR A 108 8.99 9.67 -11.52
N GLU A 109 10.00 8.88 -11.91
CA GLU A 109 9.91 7.82 -12.92
C GLU A 109 8.67 6.93 -12.75
N LEU A 110 8.37 6.52 -11.52
CA LEU A 110 7.28 5.58 -11.23
C LEU A 110 5.91 6.10 -11.67
N LEU A 111 5.72 7.42 -11.69
CA LEU A 111 4.47 8.04 -12.13
C LEU A 111 4.23 7.89 -13.64
N ARG A 112 5.29 7.59 -14.41
CA ARG A 112 5.24 7.42 -15.88
C ARG A 112 5.23 5.96 -16.30
N LYS A 113 5.38 5.01 -15.36
CA LYS A 113 5.27 3.59 -15.67
C LYS A 113 3.79 3.24 -15.83
N GLU A 114 3.44 2.82 -17.04
CA GLU A 114 2.09 2.37 -17.36
C GLU A 114 1.66 1.25 -16.40
N ASN A 115 0.43 1.34 -15.90
CA ASN A 115 -0.19 0.37 -14.99
C ASN A 115 0.53 0.08 -13.68
N PHE A 116 1.66 0.71 -13.35
CA PHE A 116 2.47 0.36 -12.18
C PHE A 116 1.67 0.25 -10.88
N LEU A 117 0.90 1.30 -10.54
CA LEU A 117 0.08 1.28 -9.33
C LEU A 117 -1.00 0.20 -9.39
N ASN A 118 -1.64 0.03 -10.54
CA ASN A 118 -2.67 -0.99 -10.74
C ASN A 118 -2.09 -2.40 -10.61
N ASP A 119 -0.92 -2.67 -11.16
CA ASP A 119 -0.23 -3.96 -11.06
C ASP A 119 0.11 -4.29 -9.61
N GLN A 120 0.54 -3.31 -8.81
CA GLN A 120 0.78 -3.54 -7.38
C GLN A 120 -0.53 -3.80 -6.61
N MET A 121 -1.61 -3.11 -6.96
CA MET A 121 -2.94 -3.35 -6.36
C MET A 121 -3.49 -4.73 -6.73
N LEU A 122 -3.28 -5.18 -7.96
CA LEU A 122 -3.61 -6.54 -8.40
C LEU A 122 -2.78 -7.59 -7.66
N LYS A 123 -1.45 -7.36 -7.51
CA LYS A 123 -0.58 -8.24 -6.73
C LYS A 123 -1.06 -8.34 -5.28
N LEU A 124 -1.47 -7.25 -4.64
CA LEU A 124 -2.09 -7.30 -3.31
C LEU A 124 -3.36 -8.16 -3.29
N ALA A 125 -4.27 -7.98 -4.25
CA ALA A 125 -5.49 -8.78 -4.33
C ALA A 125 -5.21 -10.28 -4.49
N GLU A 126 -4.20 -10.63 -5.29
CA GLU A 126 -3.76 -12.03 -5.48
C GLU A 126 -3.16 -12.61 -4.19
N THR A 127 -2.28 -11.87 -3.52
CA THR A 127 -1.70 -12.31 -2.23
C THR A 127 -2.77 -12.50 -1.16
N HIS A 128 -3.82 -11.67 -1.15
CA HIS A 128 -4.95 -11.82 -0.22
C HIS A 128 -5.75 -13.08 -0.50
N LYS A 129 -6.04 -13.35 -1.77
CA LYS A 129 -6.71 -14.60 -2.17
C LYS A 129 -5.87 -15.82 -1.80
N ALA A 130 -4.55 -15.76 -1.98
CA ALA A 130 -3.64 -16.83 -1.60
C ALA A 130 -3.59 -17.03 -0.08
N ALA A 131 -3.56 -15.95 0.70
CA ALA A 131 -3.57 -15.98 2.15
C ALA A 131 -4.88 -16.58 2.70
N GLU A 132 -6.03 -16.12 2.21
CA GLU A 132 -7.34 -16.66 2.58
C GLU A 132 -7.43 -18.16 2.25
N ALA A 133 -6.99 -18.57 1.05
CA ALA A 133 -6.99 -19.99 0.66
C ALA A 133 -6.14 -20.85 1.61
N GLN A 134 -4.98 -20.36 2.05
CA GLN A 134 -4.14 -21.07 3.02
C GLN A 134 -4.77 -21.11 4.41
N MET A 135 -5.45 -20.04 4.85
CA MET A 135 -6.17 -20.00 6.13
C MET A 135 -7.36 -20.97 6.16
N HIS A 136 -8.05 -21.15 5.03
CA HIS A 136 -9.19 -22.06 4.91
C HIS A 136 -8.81 -23.55 4.87
N GLN A 137 -7.53 -23.90 4.68
CA GLN A 137 -7.04 -25.28 4.72
C GLN A 137 -6.75 -25.77 6.16
N ASP A 138 -7.52 -25.31 7.14
CA ASP A 138 -7.39 -25.61 8.57
C ASP A 138 -5.97 -25.37 9.12
N LEU A 139 -5.46 -24.14 8.96
CA LEU A 139 -4.26 -23.71 9.71
C LEU A 139 -4.45 -24.04 11.21
N PRO A 140 -3.49 -24.72 11.85
CA PRO A 140 -3.58 -24.99 13.29
C PRO A 140 -3.83 -23.69 14.06
N GLN A 141 -4.63 -23.76 15.13
CA GLN A 141 -4.99 -22.58 15.93
C GLN A 141 -3.77 -21.80 16.43
N ASP A 142 -2.68 -22.50 16.76
CA ASP A 142 -1.41 -21.91 17.16
C ASP A 142 -0.74 -21.12 16.03
N THR A 143 -0.87 -21.58 14.78
CA THR A 143 -0.39 -20.87 13.59
C THR A 143 -1.27 -19.65 13.30
N LEU A 144 -2.59 -19.79 13.38
CA LEU A 144 -3.52 -18.66 13.22
C LEU A 144 -3.22 -17.55 14.24
N SER A 145 -3.03 -17.92 15.51
CA SER A 145 -2.69 -16.97 16.57
C SER A 145 -1.36 -16.26 16.31
N LEU A 146 -0.38 -16.97 15.74
CA LEU A 146 0.94 -16.44 15.41
C LEU A 146 0.90 -15.46 14.22
N VAL A 147 0.07 -15.71 13.21
CA VAL A 147 0.00 -14.88 11.99
C VAL A 147 -1.04 -13.77 12.05
N GLN A 148 -1.99 -13.83 13.00
CA GLN A 148 -3.04 -12.82 13.17
C GLN A 148 -2.51 -11.37 13.24
N PRO A 149 -1.40 -11.07 13.96
CA PRO A 149 -0.85 -9.71 13.98
C PRO A 149 -0.45 -9.17 12.60
N ILE A 150 0.03 -10.04 11.69
CA ILE A 150 0.39 -9.64 10.33
C ILE A 150 -0.86 -9.30 9.53
N ILE A 151 -1.91 -10.13 9.64
CA ILE A 151 -3.19 -9.90 8.96
C ILE A 151 -3.77 -8.55 9.37
N VAL A 152 -3.71 -8.22 10.67
CA VAL A 152 -4.16 -6.92 11.17
C VAL A 152 -3.32 -5.78 10.58
N ALA A 153 -1.99 -5.90 10.61
CA ALA A 153 -1.10 -4.85 10.07
C ALA A 153 -1.25 -4.65 8.54
N LEU A 154 -1.55 -5.72 7.79
CA LEU A 154 -1.88 -5.62 6.36
C LEU A 154 -3.18 -4.84 6.17
N LYS A 155 -4.24 -5.21 6.90
CA LYS A 155 -5.54 -4.53 6.83
C LYS A 155 -5.44 -3.04 7.14
N GLU A 156 -4.71 -2.69 8.20
CA GLU A 156 -4.44 -1.29 8.56
C GLU A 156 -3.75 -0.53 7.42
N SER A 157 -2.82 -1.20 6.70
CA SER A 157 -2.15 -0.60 5.54
C SER A 157 -3.11 -0.40 4.35
N GLU A 158 -4.03 -1.33 4.11
CA GLU A 158 -5.04 -1.22 3.03
C GLU A 158 -5.99 -0.04 3.23
N GLU A 159 -6.46 0.14 4.46
CA GLU A 159 -7.42 1.19 4.82
C GLU A 159 -6.86 2.60 4.56
N LEU A 160 -5.53 2.73 4.48
CA LEU A 160 -4.83 3.98 4.17
C LEU A 160 -4.70 4.26 2.66
N ILE A 161 -4.81 3.24 1.80
CA ILE A 161 -4.57 3.41 0.35
C ILE A 161 -5.68 4.23 -0.31
N ALA A 162 -6.96 3.94 -0.03
CA ALA A 162 -8.08 4.65 -0.65
C ALA A 162 -8.07 6.17 -0.40
N PRO A 163 -7.97 6.66 0.86
CA PRO A 163 -7.91 8.10 1.09
C PRO A 163 -6.66 8.73 0.47
N LEU A 164 -5.50 8.05 0.51
CA LEU A 164 -4.27 8.54 -0.11
C LEU A 164 -4.41 8.65 -1.64
N GLY A 165 -5.00 7.65 -2.29
CA GLY A 165 -5.29 7.65 -3.72
C GLY A 165 -6.24 8.77 -4.13
N LYS A 166 -7.31 9.00 -3.37
CA LYS A 166 -8.23 10.12 -3.60
C LYS A 166 -7.51 11.47 -3.51
N GLN A 167 -6.69 11.66 -2.47
CA GLN A 167 -5.96 12.91 -2.29
C GLN A 167 -4.85 13.11 -3.35
N PHE A 168 -4.21 12.02 -3.79
CA PHE A 168 -3.28 12.04 -4.92
C PHE A 168 -3.96 12.56 -6.19
N GLN A 169 -5.16 12.05 -6.51
CA GLN A 169 -5.89 12.48 -7.70
C GLN A 169 -6.31 13.96 -7.62
N ILE A 170 -6.78 14.41 -6.45
CA ILE A 170 -7.10 15.83 -6.21
C ILE A 170 -5.86 16.70 -6.47
N ASN A 171 -4.71 16.33 -5.92
CA ASN A 171 -3.46 17.07 -6.11
C ASN A 171 -3.01 17.07 -7.58
N LEU A 172 -3.15 15.93 -8.28
CA LEU A 172 -2.80 15.80 -9.68
C LEU A 172 -3.65 16.72 -10.57
N GLU A 173 -4.96 16.76 -10.36
CA GLU A 173 -5.84 17.67 -11.11
C GLU A 173 -5.51 19.14 -10.84
N ALA A 174 -5.21 19.50 -9.59
CA ALA A 174 -4.76 20.86 -9.26
C ALA A 174 -3.48 21.26 -10.02
N THR A 175 -2.51 20.34 -10.17
CA THR A 175 -1.28 20.63 -10.93
C THR A 175 -1.48 20.78 -12.44
N LYS A 176 -2.54 20.21 -13.01
CA LYS A 176 -2.88 20.40 -14.44
C LYS A 176 -3.47 21.79 -14.70
N ILE A 177 -4.23 22.33 -13.75
CA ILE A 177 -4.88 23.64 -13.85
C ILE A 177 -3.84 24.78 -13.80
N GLU A 178 -2.71 24.58 -13.11
CA GLU A 178 -1.65 25.59 -12.94
C GLU A 178 -0.63 25.64 -14.09
N SER A 179 -0.84 24.94 -15.22
CA SER A 179 0.02 25.06 -16.41
C SER A 179 -0.55 26.11 -17.38
N PRO A 180 -0.07 27.37 -17.40
CA PRO A 180 -0.49 28.33 -18.40
C PRO A 180 0.15 27.94 -19.74
N THR A 181 -0.69 27.77 -20.77
CA THR A 181 -0.29 27.84 -22.18
C THR A 181 0.39 29.15 -22.52
#